data_AF-A0A951EUQ2-F1
#
_entry.id   AF-A0A951EUQ2-F1
#
_cell.length_a   1.000
_cell.length_b   1.000
_cell.length_c   1.000
_cell.angle_alpha   90.00
_cell.angle_beta   90.00
_cell.angle_gamma   90.00
#
_symmetry.space_group_name_H-M   'P 1'
#
loop_
_entity.id
_entity.type
_entity.pdbx_description
1 polymer ?
#
loop_
_entity_poly.entity_id
_entity_poly.type
_entity_poly.pdbx_seq_one_letter_code
_entity_poly.pdbx_strand_id
1 'polypeptide(L)'
;MRGIAAALGLAVFLFAPCAPAQVIEFESRGLKYQTLTHNGVTIMFAQLAAHVREYTIFQVAVSNGSAGPYVIRPEDFYYLKNNSETVEADSAQHVISMLMQKGTGSDVIKLVNTYETALYGIPNMKSTNGFETRRQNALAFGGAKLRAAATAAAVALVQTKLAPGESTDGAIFVPLDTKAQATSGHLQVRTNTDIFDFNAE
;
A
#
# COMPACT_ATOMS: atom_id res chain seq x y z
N MET A 1 -67.93 -10.72 -1.73
CA MET A 1 -66.69 -11.41 -2.16
C MET A 1 -65.58 -10.38 -2.26
N ARG A 2 -64.82 -10.19 -1.18
CA ARG A 2 -63.71 -9.21 -1.09
C ARG A 2 -62.52 -9.94 -0.48
N GLY A 3 -61.37 -9.86 -1.14
CA GLY A 3 -60.07 -10.08 -0.52
C GLY A 3 -59.34 -11.37 -0.91
N ILE A 4 -58.81 -11.47 -2.14
CA ILE A 4 -57.63 -12.32 -2.45
C ILE A 4 -56.83 -11.69 -3.62
N ALA A 5 -56.42 -10.42 -3.52
CA ALA A 5 -55.63 -9.79 -4.60
C ALA A 5 -54.47 -8.90 -4.12
N ALA A 6 -54.05 -9.00 -2.87
CA ALA A 6 -53.06 -8.09 -2.28
C ALA A 6 -51.96 -8.80 -1.48
N ALA A 7 -51.51 -9.98 -1.93
CA ALA A 7 -50.46 -10.74 -1.21
C ALA A 7 -49.24 -11.13 -2.05
N LEU A 8 -49.17 -10.77 -3.34
CA LEU A 8 -48.07 -11.20 -4.23
C LEU A 8 -47.13 -10.07 -4.70
N GLY A 9 -47.32 -8.84 -4.20
CA GLY A 9 -46.55 -7.68 -4.67
C GLY A 9 -45.30 -7.30 -3.85
N LEU A 10 -44.97 -8.03 -2.78
CA LEU A 10 -43.97 -7.58 -1.79
C LEU A 10 -42.98 -8.67 -1.38
N ALA A 11 -42.34 -9.34 -2.35
CA ALA A 11 -41.31 -10.35 -2.05
C ALA A 11 -40.06 -10.26 -2.93
N VAL A 12 -39.84 -9.13 -3.62
CA VAL A 12 -38.70 -8.98 -4.54
C VAL A 12 -38.00 -7.66 -4.28
N PHE A 13 -37.24 -7.53 -3.19
CA PHE A 13 -36.28 -6.41 -3.03
C PHE A 13 -35.12 -6.64 -2.06
N LEU A 14 -34.82 -7.90 -1.66
CA LEU A 14 -33.73 -8.18 -0.70
C LEU A 14 -32.61 -9.09 -1.22
N PHE A 15 -32.51 -9.26 -2.54
CA PHE A 15 -31.27 -9.76 -3.16
C PHE A 15 -30.50 -8.56 -3.68
N ALA A 16 -29.90 -7.78 -2.77
CA ALA A 16 -28.82 -6.88 -3.15
C ALA A 16 -27.62 -7.78 -3.50
N PRO A 17 -27.21 -7.89 -4.78
CA PRO A 17 -25.98 -8.60 -5.10
C PRO A 17 -24.84 -7.87 -4.38
N CYS A 18 -24.06 -8.62 -3.62
CA CYS A 18 -22.80 -8.12 -3.07
C CYS A 18 -21.97 -7.68 -4.28
N ALA A 19 -21.78 -6.37 -4.45
CA ALA A 19 -21.04 -5.85 -5.58
C ALA A 19 -19.64 -6.49 -5.57
N PRO A 20 -19.16 -7.06 -6.70
CA PRO A 20 -17.82 -7.59 -6.76
C PRO A 20 -16.81 -6.53 -6.32
N ALA A 21 -15.79 -6.97 -5.58
CA ALA A 21 -14.65 -6.14 -5.22
C ALA A 21 -14.05 -5.57 -6.51
N GLN A 22 -14.17 -4.24 -6.68
CA GLN A 22 -13.68 -3.53 -7.84
C GLN A 22 -12.58 -2.56 -7.42
N VAL A 23 -11.62 -2.37 -8.31
CA VAL A 23 -10.58 -1.37 -8.14
C VAL A 23 -11.20 0.01 -8.33
N ILE A 24 -11.01 0.90 -7.35
CA ILE A 24 -11.44 2.29 -7.40
C ILE A 24 -10.21 3.15 -7.63
N GLU A 25 -10.22 3.94 -8.71
CA GLU A 25 -9.16 4.87 -9.07
C GLU A 25 -9.55 6.30 -8.72
N PHE A 26 -8.62 7.06 -8.15
CA PHE A 26 -8.82 8.49 -7.90
C PHE A 26 -7.48 9.22 -7.85
N GLU A 27 -7.50 10.52 -8.13
CA GLU A 27 -6.31 11.36 -8.02
C GLU A 27 -6.36 12.19 -6.73
N SER A 28 -5.22 12.28 -6.04
CA SER A 28 -5.04 13.21 -4.93
C SER A 28 -3.62 13.75 -4.92
N ARG A 29 -3.50 15.09 -4.87
CA ARG A 29 -2.21 15.80 -4.82
C ARG A 29 -1.20 15.40 -5.90
N GLY A 30 -1.69 15.07 -7.10
CA GLY A 30 -0.85 14.68 -8.24
C GLY A 30 -0.38 13.23 -8.23
N LEU A 31 -0.93 12.39 -7.34
CA LEU A 31 -0.74 10.94 -7.34
C LEU A 31 -2.04 10.25 -7.77
N LYS A 32 -1.90 9.23 -8.62
CA LYS A 32 -2.99 8.35 -9.03
C LYS A 32 -3.06 7.18 -8.04
N TYR A 33 -4.12 7.15 -7.25
CA TYR A 33 -4.38 6.09 -6.28
C TYR A 33 -5.28 5.03 -6.88
N GLN A 34 -5.00 3.78 -6.52
CA GLN A 34 -5.93 2.67 -6.69
C GLN A 34 -6.23 2.07 -5.32
N THR A 35 -7.49 1.75 -5.05
CA THR A 35 -7.90 1.06 -3.82
C THR A 35 -8.79 -0.14 -4.15
N LEU A 36 -8.59 -1.24 -3.43
CA LEU A 36 -9.36 -2.47 -3.56
C LEU A 36 -9.68 -3.00 -2.17
N THR A 37 -10.95 -3.40 -1.96
CA THR A 37 -11.40 -4.01 -0.71
C THR A 37 -11.84 -5.44 -0.97
N HIS A 38 -11.25 -6.39 -0.26
CA HIS A 38 -11.59 -7.80 -0.35
C HIS A 38 -11.67 -8.39 1.06
N ASN A 39 -12.73 -9.17 1.35
CA ASN A 39 -12.95 -9.81 2.65
C ASN A 39 -12.81 -8.87 3.88
N GLY A 40 -13.21 -7.61 3.73
CA GLY A 40 -13.15 -6.60 4.78
C GLY A 40 -11.77 -5.94 4.95
N VAL A 41 -10.77 -6.31 4.16
CA VAL A 41 -9.46 -5.65 4.14
C VAL A 41 -9.37 -4.73 2.92
N THR A 42 -8.96 -3.49 3.15
CA THR A 42 -8.78 -2.49 2.11
C THR A 42 -7.31 -2.21 1.92
N ILE A 43 -6.82 -2.36 0.68
CA ILE A 43 -5.47 -1.97 0.28
C ILE A 43 -5.58 -0.83 -0.71
N MET A 44 -4.78 0.21 -0.49
CA MET A 44 -4.66 1.35 -1.37
C MET A 44 -3.20 1.61 -1.67
N PHE A 45 -2.87 1.98 -2.90
CA PHE A 45 -1.51 2.37 -3.26
C PHE A 45 -1.48 3.50 -4.28
N ALA A 46 -0.32 4.15 -4.39
CA ALA A 46 0.05 5.04 -5.49
C ALA A 46 1.56 4.96 -5.75
N GLN A 47 1.98 5.00 -7.02
CA GLN A 47 3.39 5.12 -7.36
C GLN A 47 3.92 6.52 -7.01
N LEU A 48 5.04 6.57 -6.29
CA LEU A 48 5.73 7.82 -5.98
C LEU A 48 6.63 8.24 -7.15
N ALA A 49 6.66 9.54 -7.44
CA ALA A 49 7.61 10.13 -8.41
C ALA A 49 9.07 10.18 -7.87
N ALA A 50 9.30 9.73 -6.64
CA ALA A 50 10.64 9.62 -6.07
C ALA A 50 11.42 8.50 -6.75
N HIS A 51 12.64 8.82 -7.15
CA HIS A 51 13.59 7.85 -7.69
C HIS A 51 14.65 7.58 -6.64
N VAL A 52 14.67 6.37 -6.10
CA VAL A 52 15.80 5.80 -5.39
C VAL A 52 16.44 4.81 -6.35
N ARG A 53 17.77 4.83 -6.48
CA ARG A 53 18.49 4.00 -7.44
C ARG A 53 17.99 2.55 -7.39
N GLU A 54 17.69 2.00 -8.57
CA GLU A 54 17.26 0.60 -8.77
C GLU A 54 15.84 0.27 -8.25
N TYR A 55 15.07 1.25 -7.74
CA TYR A 55 13.72 1.02 -7.24
C TYR A 55 12.66 1.93 -7.84
N THR A 56 11.51 1.32 -8.12
CA THR A 56 10.21 2.00 -8.15
C THR A 56 9.59 1.91 -6.75
N ILE A 57 9.01 3.01 -6.28
CA ILE A 57 8.49 3.12 -4.92
C ILE A 57 6.99 3.34 -4.98
N PHE A 58 6.22 2.52 -4.26
CA PHE A 58 4.79 2.72 -4.10
C PHE A 58 4.48 3.07 -2.65
N GLN A 59 3.71 4.14 -2.45
CA GLN A 59 3.06 4.37 -1.16
C GLN A 59 1.90 3.40 -1.03
N VAL A 60 1.79 2.75 0.13
CA VAL A 60 0.75 1.76 0.43
C VAL A 60 0.08 2.13 1.75
N ALA A 61 -1.23 1.94 1.79
CA ALA A 61 -2.04 1.97 2.99
C ALA A 61 -2.91 0.70 3.06
N VAL A 62 -3.00 0.10 4.24
CA VAL A 62 -3.78 -1.11 4.49
C VAL A 62 -4.66 -0.89 5.72
N SER A 63 -5.94 -1.18 5.59
CA SER A 63 -6.92 -1.10 6.67
C SER A 63 -7.63 -2.44 6.84
N ASN A 64 -7.67 -2.94 8.08
CA ASN A 64 -8.35 -4.19 8.41
C ASN A 64 -9.75 -3.90 8.99
N GLY A 65 -10.78 -3.94 8.16
CA GLY A 65 -12.18 -3.92 8.57
C GLY A 65 -12.80 -5.31 8.79
N SER A 66 -12.01 -6.39 8.69
CA SER A 66 -12.47 -7.76 8.92
C SER A 66 -12.62 -8.07 10.42
N ALA A 67 -13.21 -9.23 10.74
CA ALA A 67 -13.37 -9.68 12.13
C ALA A 67 -12.11 -10.34 12.72
N GLY A 68 -11.13 -10.69 11.88
CA GLY A 68 -9.92 -11.41 12.27
C GLY A 68 -8.65 -10.56 12.20
N PRO A 69 -7.56 -11.01 12.84
CA PRO A 69 -6.26 -10.36 12.64
C PRO A 69 -5.78 -10.59 11.20
N TYR A 70 -5.12 -9.57 10.64
CA TYR A 70 -4.58 -9.61 9.29
C TYR A 70 -3.08 -9.30 9.30
N VAL A 71 -2.27 -10.11 8.64
CA VAL A 71 -0.82 -9.88 8.55
C VAL A 71 -0.50 -9.40 7.15
N ILE A 72 0.17 -8.25 7.06
CA ILE A 72 0.71 -7.73 5.81
C ILE A 72 2.21 -7.58 5.93
N ARG A 73 2.93 -7.95 4.86
CA ARG A 73 4.38 -7.87 4.73
C ARG A 73 4.74 -7.16 3.42
N PRO A 74 5.89 -6.47 3.33
CA PRO A 74 6.41 -5.96 2.06
C PRO A 74 6.50 -7.06 0.99
N GLU A 75 6.89 -8.26 1.38
CA GLU A 75 7.06 -9.43 0.51
C GLU A 75 5.73 -9.98 -0.03
N ASP A 76 4.59 -9.55 0.52
CA ASP A 76 3.28 -9.91 -0.05
C ASP A 76 2.98 -9.08 -1.33
N PHE A 77 3.80 -8.07 -1.67
CA PHE A 77 3.59 -7.20 -2.82
C PHE A 77 4.45 -7.60 -4.01
N TYR A 78 3.80 -7.71 -5.16
CA TYR A 78 4.40 -8.10 -6.41
C TYR A 78 4.03 -7.10 -7.51
N TYR A 79 5.00 -6.77 -8.35
CA TYR A 79 4.77 -6.03 -9.58
C TYR A 79 4.79 -7.01 -10.76
N LEU A 80 3.66 -7.15 -11.43
CA LEU A 80 3.53 -8.00 -12.61
C LEU A 80 3.80 -7.14 -13.84
N LYS A 81 4.93 -7.38 -14.48
CA LYS A 81 5.27 -6.76 -15.76
C LYS A 81 4.48 -7.41 -16.88
N ASN A 82 4.23 -6.67 -17.97
CA ASN A 82 3.55 -7.18 -19.16
C ASN A 82 4.25 -8.37 -19.85
N ASN A 83 5.53 -8.62 -19.57
CA ASN A 83 6.28 -9.79 -20.06
C ASN A 83 6.06 -11.05 -19.20
N SER A 84 5.07 -11.04 -18.30
CA SER A 84 4.76 -12.10 -17.32
C SER A 84 5.84 -12.32 -16.26
N GLU A 85 6.84 -11.43 -16.18
CA GLU A 85 7.80 -11.42 -15.08
C GLU A 85 7.15 -10.83 -13.83
N THR A 86 7.27 -11.52 -12.71
CA THR A 86 6.79 -11.05 -11.41
C THR A 86 7.98 -10.59 -10.59
N VAL A 87 7.95 -9.35 -10.13
CA VAL A 87 9.00 -8.77 -9.28
C VAL A 87 8.44 -8.56 -7.89
N GLU A 88 9.03 -9.24 -6.90
CA GLU A 88 8.67 -9.11 -5.48
C GLU A 88 9.25 -7.82 -4.90
N ALA A 89 8.50 -7.15 -4.03
CA ALA A 89 9.01 -6.00 -3.30
C ALA A 89 10.00 -6.43 -2.21
N ASP A 90 11.03 -5.62 -1.99
CA ASP A 90 12.08 -5.91 -1.03
C ASP A 90 11.64 -5.67 0.42
N SER A 91 12.20 -6.48 1.32
CA SER A 91 12.05 -6.28 2.76
C SER A 91 12.62 -4.93 3.20
N ALA A 92 12.05 -4.34 4.26
CA ALA A 92 12.58 -3.11 4.83
C ALA A 92 14.08 -3.21 5.19
N GLN A 93 14.52 -4.37 5.68
CA GLN A 93 15.94 -4.61 6.02
C GLN A 93 16.85 -4.57 4.80
N HIS A 94 16.40 -5.14 3.68
CA HIS A 94 17.15 -5.12 2.43
C HIS A 94 17.24 -3.70 1.87
N VAL A 95 16.12 -2.95 1.87
CA VAL A 95 16.08 -1.54 1.44
C VAL A 95 17.05 -0.68 2.26
N ILE A 96 17.06 -0.84 3.59
CA ILE A 96 18.00 -0.13 4.47
C ILE A 96 19.44 -0.48 4.12
N SER A 97 19.74 -1.77 3.98
CA SER A 97 21.08 -2.25 3.65
C SER A 97 21.56 -1.68 2.31
N MET A 98 20.68 -1.67 1.29
CA MET A 98 20.95 -1.06 -0.01
C MET A 98 21.21 0.45 0.14
N LEU A 99 20.34 1.19 0.84
CA LEU A 99 20.51 2.63 1.03
C LEU A 99 21.78 2.98 1.80
N MET A 100 22.19 2.16 2.76
CA MET A 100 23.45 2.34 3.49
C MET A 100 24.69 2.09 2.62
N GLN A 101 24.60 1.15 1.69
CA GLN A 101 25.70 0.75 0.79
C GLN A 101 25.81 1.63 -0.44
N LYS A 102 24.67 1.94 -1.09
CA LYS A 102 24.60 2.57 -2.42
C LYS A 102 23.93 3.95 -2.42
N GLY A 103 23.18 4.30 -1.38
CA GLY A 103 22.43 5.56 -1.30
C GLY A 103 23.31 6.74 -0.87
N THR A 104 23.07 7.92 -1.45
CA THR A 104 23.63 9.16 -0.94
C THR A 104 22.70 9.77 0.12
N GLY A 105 23.22 10.58 1.05
CA GLY A 105 22.37 11.27 2.04
C GLY A 105 21.28 12.16 1.42
N SER A 106 21.53 12.70 0.22
CA SER A 106 20.53 13.47 -0.56
C SER A 106 19.38 12.59 -1.06
N ASP A 107 19.65 11.35 -1.49
CA ASP A 107 18.61 10.45 -2.02
C ASP A 107 17.63 10.05 -0.93
N VAL A 108 18.16 9.82 0.27
CA VAL A 108 17.37 9.50 1.46
C VAL A 108 16.47 10.68 1.88
N ILE A 109 16.99 11.90 1.88
CA ILE A 109 16.19 13.09 2.22
C ILE A 109 15.07 13.30 1.20
N LYS A 110 15.35 13.12 -0.10
CA LYS A 110 14.33 13.22 -1.15
C LYS A 110 13.23 12.18 -0.98
N LEU A 111 13.59 10.93 -0.72
CA LEU A 111 12.65 9.84 -0.46
C LEU A 111 11.69 10.20 0.68
N VAL A 112 12.23 10.65 1.81
CA VAL A 112 11.42 11.03 2.98
C VAL A 112 10.49 12.18 2.65
N ASN A 113 11.00 13.25 2.02
CA ASN A 113 10.17 14.40 1.66
C ASN A 113 9.06 14.04 0.68
N THR A 114 9.34 13.19 -0.32
CA THR A 114 8.33 12.72 -1.26
C THR A 114 7.28 11.86 -0.57
N TYR A 115 7.69 10.99 0.35
CA TYR A 115 6.76 10.17 1.11
C TYR A 115 5.88 11.01 2.04
N GLU A 116 6.46 11.95 2.78
CA GLU A 116 5.70 12.87 3.66
C GLU A 116 4.67 13.67 2.85
N THR A 117 5.05 14.19 1.68
CA THR A 117 4.14 14.93 0.78
C THR A 117 2.95 14.07 0.35
N ALA A 118 3.20 12.80 0.03
CA ALA A 118 2.20 11.82 -0.37
C ALA A 118 1.29 11.42 0.81
N LEU A 119 1.86 11.27 2.01
CA LEU A 119 1.12 10.89 3.23
C LEU A 119 0.03 11.91 3.58
N TYR A 120 0.34 13.21 3.48
CA TYR A 120 -0.66 14.25 3.70
C TYR A 120 -1.74 14.33 2.60
N GLY A 121 -1.59 13.57 1.50
CA GLY A 121 -2.53 13.51 0.38
C GLY A 121 -3.74 12.59 0.60
N ILE A 122 -3.73 11.74 1.62
CA ILE A 122 -4.84 10.83 1.90
C ILE A 122 -5.75 11.46 2.97
N PRO A 123 -6.92 12.02 2.60
CA PRO A 123 -7.83 12.61 3.59
C PRO A 123 -8.28 11.55 4.61
N ASN A 124 -8.20 11.90 5.90
CA ASN A 124 -8.61 11.07 7.05
C ASN A 124 -7.78 9.80 7.32
N MET A 125 -6.60 9.62 6.75
CA MET A 125 -5.75 8.48 7.12
C MET A 125 -5.16 8.65 8.52
N LYS A 126 -5.66 7.86 9.47
CA LYS A 126 -5.09 7.73 10.83
C LYS A 126 -4.56 6.31 11.00
N SER A 127 -3.33 6.12 10.56
CA SER A 127 -2.61 4.86 10.70
C SER A 127 -2.27 4.61 12.18
N THR A 128 -2.72 3.48 12.73
CA THR A 128 -2.44 3.13 14.14
C THR A 128 -1.01 2.63 14.30
N ASN A 129 -0.49 1.93 13.29
CA ASN A 129 0.85 1.34 13.28
C ASN A 129 1.71 1.91 12.13
N GLY A 130 1.68 3.22 11.97
CA GLY A 130 2.12 3.89 10.74
C GLY A 130 3.53 4.48 10.68
N PHE A 131 3.78 5.20 9.58
CA PHE A 131 5.03 5.93 9.33
C PHE A 131 5.42 6.83 10.51
N GLU A 132 4.49 7.61 11.05
CA GLU A 132 4.79 8.57 12.12
C GLU A 132 5.27 7.88 13.40
N THR A 133 4.66 6.75 13.79
CA THR A 133 5.10 5.95 14.93
C THR A 133 6.52 5.44 14.71
N ARG A 134 6.84 4.95 13.50
CA ARG A 134 8.19 4.48 13.16
C ARG A 134 9.20 5.62 13.09
N ARG A 135 8.80 6.80 12.59
CA ARG A 135 9.64 8.00 12.53
C ARG A 135 10.00 8.48 13.93
N GLN A 136 9.06 8.51 14.86
CA GLN A 136 9.35 8.87 16.26
C GLN A 136 10.38 7.91 16.89
N ASN A 137 10.24 6.60 16.65
CA ASN A 137 11.22 5.62 17.10
C ASN A 137 12.60 5.79 16.43
N ALA A 138 12.64 6.13 15.14
CA ALA A 138 13.85 6.38 14.38
C ALA A 138 14.62 7.63 14.86
N LEU A 139 13.89 8.68 15.26
CA LEU A 139 14.46 9.93 15.78
C LEU A 139 15.20 9.75 17.12
N ALA A 140 14.96 8.64 17.83
CA ALA A 140 15.66 8.30 19.06
C ALA A 140 17.08 7.73 18.83
N PHE A 141 17.48 7.41 17.60
CA PHE A 141 18.81 6.86 17.27
C PHE A 141 19.85 7.95 16.95
N GLY A 142 21.10 7.76 17.41
CA GLY A 142 22.19 8.73 17.29
C GLY A 142 23.01 8.67 15.98
N GLY A 143 23.51 9.82 15.52
CA GLY A 143 24.43 9.98 14.38
C GLY A 143 23.75 10.32 13.04
N ALA A 144 24.30 11.24 12.23
CA ALA A 144 23.63 11.79 11.04
C ALA A 144 23.36 10.75 9.93
N LYS A 145 24.31 9.85 9.65
CA LYS A 145 24.13 8.76 8.66
C LYS A 145 23.17 7.67 9.16
N LEU A 146 23.24 7.37 10.47
CA LEU A 146 22.33 6.44 11.13
C LEU A 146 20.90 7.00 11.15
N ARG A 147 20.75 8.30 11.37
CA ARG A 147 19.48 9.02 11.34
C ARG A 147 18.86 9.01 9.94
N ALA A 148 19.65 9.24 8.89
CA ALA A 148 19.16 9.13 7.51
C ALA A 148 18.69 7.70 7.19
N ALA A 149 19.51 6.67 7.48
CA ALA A 149 19.12 5.28 7.28
C ALA A 149 17.90 4.88 8.11
N ALA A 150 17.77 5.37 9.34
CA ALA A 150 16.63 5.14 10.21
C ALA A 150 15.36 5.88 9.71
N THR A 151 15.48 7.06 9.12
CA THR A 151 14.34 7.76 8.50
C THR A 151 13.89 7.07 7.21
N ALA A 152 14.80 6.53 6.40
CA ALA A 152 14.43 5.68 5.28
C ALA A 152 13.76 4.37 5.72
N ALA A 153 14.23 3.77 6.82
CA ALA A 153 13.57 2.63 7.47
C ALA A 153 12.15 2.98 7.95
N ALA A 154 11.92 4.22 8.40
CA ALA A 154 10.60 4.66 8.83
C ALA A 154 9.61 4.73 7.66
N VAL A 155 10.08 5.15 6.47
CA VAL A 155 9.32 5.20 5.22
C VAL A 155 8.94 3.81 4.74
N ALA A 156 9.84 2.82 4.84
CA ALA A 156 9.56 1.46 4.40
C ALA A 156 8.36 0.85 5.14
N LEU A 157 7.52 0.14 4.39
CA LEU A 157 6.50 -0.73 4.96
C LEU A 157 7.21 -1.83 5.76
N VAL A 158 6.68 -2.17 6.92
CA VAL A 158 7.18 -3.26 7.75
C VAL A 158 6.09 -4.29 7.94
N GLN A 159 6.50 -5.54 8.18
CA GLN A 159 5.56 -6.58 8.55
C GLN A 159 4.73 -6.13 9.75
N THR A 160 3.42 -6.09 9.58
CA THR A 160 2.48 -5.60 10.59
C THR A 160 1.33 -6.56 10.72
N LYS A 161 0.98 -6.91 11.96
CA LYS A 161 -0.24 -7.64 12.29
C LYS A 161 -1.28 -6.62 12.73
N LEU A 162 -2.33 -6.46 11.93
CA LEU A 162 -3.44 -5.55 12.15
C LEU A 162 -4.57 -6.28 12.86
N ALA A 163 -4.96 -5.81 14.04
CA ALA A 163 -6.22 -6.20 14.67
C ALA A 163 -7.42 -5.63 13.88
N PRO A 164 -8.65 -6.15 14.10
CA PRO A 164 -9.86 -5.53 13.56
C PRO A 164 -9.95 -4.03 13.89
N GLY A 165 -10.17 -3.20 12.87
CA GLY A 165 -10.23 -1.75 12.95
C GLY A 165 -8.87 -1.04 12.86
N GLU A 166 -7.75 -1.76 12.82
CA GLU A 166 -6.43 -1.15 12.71
C GLU A 166 -6.02 -0.89 11.26
N SER A 167 -5.09 0.05 11.09
CA SER A 167 -4.50 0.37 9.81
C SER A 167 -3.00 0.62 9.91
N THR A 168 -2.31 0.36 8.80
CA THR A 168 -0.89 0.67 8.61
C THR A 168 -0.68 1.34 7.27
N ASP A 169 0.39 2.09 7.15
CA ASP A 169 0.86 2.71 5.92
C ASP A 169 2.38 2.52 5.82
N GLY A 170 2.93 2.67 4.63
CA GLY A 170 4.36 2.54 4.37
C GLY A 170 4.67 2.70 2.89
N ALA A 171 5.95 2.64 2.53
CA ALA A 171 6.39 2.53 1.15
C ALA A 171 6.92 1.13 0.88
N ILE A 172 6.51 0.52 -0.22
CA ILE A 172 7.14 -0.69 -0.75
C ILE A 172 8.14 -0.30 -1.84
N PHE A 173 9.21 -1.09 -1.94
CA PHE A 173 10.32 -0.85 -2.86
C PHE A 173 10.42 -2.03 -3.81
N VAL A 174 10.09 -1.82 -5.08
CA VAL A 174 10.14 -2.86 -6.11
C VAL A 174 11.40 -2.67 -6.95
N PRO A 175 12.32 -3.65 -7.02
CA PRO A 175 13.61 -3.51 -7.71
C PRO A 175 13.44 -3.56 -9.24
N LEU A 176 12.99 -2.44 -9.80
CA LEU A 176 12.74 -2.24 -11.23
C LEU A 176 13.79 -1.30 -11.83
N ASP A 177 14.36 -1.67 -12.97
CA ASP A 177 15.33 -0.81 -13.65
C ASP A 177 14.63 0.40 -14.30
N THR A 178 15.03 1.58 -13.84
CA THR A 178 14.39 2.90 -14.04
C THR A 178 14.24 3.38 -15.50
N LYS A 179 14.84 2.72 -16.50
CA LYS A 179 14.89 3.24 -17.87
C LYS A 179 13.86 2.68 -18.86
N ALA A 180 13.12 1.61 -18.54
CA ALA A 180 12.23 1.02 -19.55
C ALA A 180 11.03 0.19 -19.05
N GLN A 181 10.89 -0.13 -17.74
CA GLN A 181 10.04 -1.27 -17.32
C GLN A 181 8.93 -0.97 -16.30
N ALA A 182 8.80 0.27 -15.81
CA ALA A 182 7.71 0.64 -14.90
C ALA A 182 6.41 1.03 -15.61
N THR A 183 6.40 1.19 -16.94
CA THR A 183 5.29 1.85 -17.65
C THR A 183 4.20 0.90 -18.14
N SER A 184 4.31 -0.41 -17.92
CA SER A 184 3.30 -1.36 -18.38
C SER A 184 3.27 -2.63 -17.52
N GLY A 185 2.67 -2.51 -16.35
CA GLY A 185 2.46 -3.58 -15.39
C GLY A 185 1.42 -3.18 -14.35
N HIS A 186 1.14 -4.06 -13.41
CA HIS A 186 0.21 -3.78 -12.30
C HIS A 186 0.73 -4.35 -10.99
N LEU A 187 0.25 -3.77 -9.89
CA LEU A 187 0.53 -4.27 -8.56
C LEU A 187 -0.43 -5.42 -8.23
N GLN A 188 0.09 -6.49 -7.65
CA GLN A 188 -0.69 -7.56 -7.08
C GLN A 188 -0.20 -7.84 -5.66
N VAL A 189 -1.14 -7.99 -4.72
CA VAL A 189 -0.81 -8.33 -3.34
C VAL A 189 -1.29 -9.74 -3.08
N ARG A 190 -0.37 -10.64 -2.71
CA ARG A 190 -0.66 -12.03 -2.39
C ARG A 190 -0.40 -12.25 -0.92
N THR A 191 -1.47 -12.24 -0.15
CA THR A 191 -1.42 -12.59 1.27
C THR A 191 -1.72 -14.08 1.44
N ASN A 192 -1.66 -14.58 2.68
CA ASN A 192 -2.00 -15.97 2.97
C ASN A 192 -3.49 -16.29 2.71
N THR A 193 -4.36 -15.28 2.71
CA THR A 193 -5.82 -15.47 2.64
C THR A 193 -6.45 -14.90 1.38
N ASP A 194 -5.81 -13.90 0.76
CA ASP A 194 -6.41 -13.09 -0.30
C ASP A 194 -5.40 -12.69 -1.37
N ILE A 195 -5.91 -12.51 -2.58
CA ILE A 195 -5.19 -11.88 -3.70
C ILE A 195 -5.91 -10.58 -4.04
N PHE A 196 -5.17 -9.48 -4.01
CA PHE A 196 -5.61 -8.17 -4.47
C PHE A 196 -4.96 -7.90 -5.82
N ASP A 197 -5.77 -7.85 -6.87
CA ASP A 197 -5.29 -7.61 -8.23
C ASP A 197 -5.73 -6.23 -8.69
N PHE A 198 -4.76 -5.36 -8.97
CA PHE A 198 -5.02 -3.98 -9.34
C PHE A 198 -4.92 -3.75 -10.85
N ASN A 199 -5.44 -2.62 -11.31
CA ASN A 199 -5.34 -2.27 -12.72
C ASN A 199 -3.91 -1.85 -13.07
N ALA A 200 -3.56 -2.00 -14.35
CA ALA A 200 -2.28 -1.51 -14.86
C ALA A 200 -2.16 0.02 -14.71
N GLU A 201 -0.93 0.48 -14.41
CA GLU A 201 -0.60 1.92 -14.45
C GLU A 201 -0.50 2.47 -15.88
#